data_AF-A0A2V6XEA1-F1
#
_entry.id   AF-A0A2V6XEA1-F1
#
_cell.length_a   1.000
_cell.length_b   1.000
_cell.length_c   1.000
_cell.angle_alpha   90.00
_cell.angle_beta   90.00
_cell.angle_gamma   90.00
#
_symmetry.space_group_name_H-M   'P 1'
#
loop_
_entity.id
_entity.type
_entity.pdbx_description
1 polymer ?
#
loop_
_entity_poly.entity_id
_entity_poly.type
_entity_poly.pdbx_seq_one_letter_code
_entity_poly.pdbx_strand_id
1 'polypeptide(L)' 'VDGCLDLLGPVEVSPETRQELVAQAKEWGQTGWASETSAKTADKRVGEMLQLIVATREYQFA' A
#
# COMPACT_ATOMS: atom_id res chain seq x y z
N VAL A 1 2.16 -0.29 3.79
CA VAL A 1 2.35 -1.46 2.90
C VAL A 1 1.93 -2.72 3.63
N ASP A 2 2.61 -3.10 4.72
CA ASP A 2 2.27 -4.33 5.47
C ASP A 2 0.81 -4.35 5.94
N GLY A 3 0.33 -3.29 6.59
CA GLY A 3 -1.09 -3.19 6.96
C GLY A 3 -2.07 -3.21 5.76
N CYS A 4 -1.64 -2.84 4.56
CA CYS A 4 -2.47 -2.97 3.35
C CYS A 4 -2.50 -4.41 2.83
N LEU A 5 -1.40 -5.15 2.96
CA LEU A 5 -1.35 -6.59 2.67
C LEU A 5 -2.25 -7.36 3.65
N ASP A 6 -2.15 -7.06 4.95
CA ASP A 6 -3.00 -7.66 5.99
C ASP A 6 -4.50 -7.47 5.72
N LEU A 7 -4.90 -6.29 5.23
CA LEU A 7 -6.29 -5.98 4.88
C LEU A 7 -6.81 -6.79 3.69
N LEU A 8 -5.94 -7.12 2.73
CA LEU A 8 -6.30 -7.86 1.53
C LEU A 8 -6.31 -9.39 1.75
N GLY A 9 -5.73 -9.86 2.86
CA GLY A 9 -5.72 -11.26 3.25
C GLY A 9 -4.31 -11.86 3.26
N PRO A 10 -4.17 -13.20 3.34
CA PRO A 10 -2.89 -13.89 3.47
C PRO A 10 -2.08 -13.92 2.16
N VAL A 11 -1.99 -12.78 1.46
CA VAL A 11 -1.19 -12.65 0.25
C VAL A 11 0.21 -12.23 0.65
N GLU A 12 1.14 -13.18 0.58
CA GLU A 12 2.56 -12.89 0.67
C GLU A 12 3.08 -12.45 -0.70
N VAL A 13 3.49 -11.19 -0.80
CA VAL A 13 4.22 -10.68 -1.96
C VAL A 13 5.71 -11.00 -1.79
N SER A 14 6.42 -11.12 -2.91
CA SER A 14 7.87 -11.31 -2.87
C SER A 14 8.57 -10.13 -2.18
N PRO A 15 9.78 -10.34 -1.60
CA PRO A 15 10.56 -9.25 -1.01
C PRO A 15 10.86 -8.11 -2.00
N GLU A 16 11.03 -8.43 -3.27
CA GLU A 16 11.29 -7.48 -4.37
C GLU A 16 10.05 -6.61 -4.62
N THR A 17 8.89 -7.21 -4.85
CA THR A 17 7.60 -6.49 -4.99
C THR A 17 7.30 -5.64 -3.76
N ARG A 18 7.56 -6.16 -2.56
CA ARG A 18 7.40 -5.38 -1.33
C ARG A 18 8.31 -4.15 -1.31
N GLN A 19 9.56 -4.27 -1.75
CA GLN A 19 10.47 -3.13 -1.83
C GLN A 19 9.98 -2.07 -2.80
N GLU A 20 9.45 -2.47 -3.96
CA GLU A 20 8.87 -1.52 -4.93
C GLU A 20 7.65 -0.79 -4.36
N LEU A 21 6.73 -1.52 -3.71
CA LEU A 21 5.58 -0.91 -3.03
C LEU A 21 6.02 0.07 -1.93
N VAL A 22 7.05 -0.26 -1.17
CA VAL A 22 7.61 0.64 -0.15
C VAL A 22 8.29 1.85 -0.79
N ALA A 23 8.99 1.69 -1.92
CA ALA A 23 9.58 2.81 -2.66
C ALA A 23 8.48 3.76 -3.15
N GLN A 24 7.40 3.22 -3.71
CA GLN A 24 6.25 4.01 -4.14
C GLN A 24 5.58 4.75 -2.97
N ALA A 25 5.46 4.12 -1.80
CA ALA A 25 4.94 4.76 -0.60
C ALA A 25 5.83 5.93 -0.12
N LYS A 26 7.16 5.82 -0.31
CA LYS A 26 8.11 6.89 0.04
C LYS A 26 7.97 8.10 -0.88
N GLU A 27 7.68 7.90 -2.17
CA GLU A 27 7.42 9.00 -3.11
C GLU A 27 6.22 9.86 -2.71
N TRP A 28 5.23 9.26 -2.03
CA TRP A 28 4.11 10.02 -1.48
C TRP A 28 4.49 10.85 -0.26
N GLY A 29 5.63 10.59 0.37
CA GLY A 29 6.07 11.28 1.58
C GLY A 29 5.22 10.94 2.80
N GLN A 30 5.27 11.79 3.82
CA GLN A 30 4.66 11.48 5.11
C GLN A 30 3.14 11.34 5.00
N THR A 31 2.62 10.21 5.47
CA THR A 31 1.19 9.89 5.56
C THR A 31 0.79 9.79 7.03
N GLY A 32 -0.39 10.27 7.38
CA GLY A 32 -0.90 10.18 8.74
C GLY A 32 -2.29 10.73 8.88
N TRP A 33 -2.95 10.37 9.99
CA TRP A 33 -4.32 10.77 10.31
C TRP A 33 -4.39 11.80 11.45
N ALA A 34 -3.30 12.50 11.71
CA ALA A 34 -3.19 13.44 12.84
C ALA A 34 -4.07 14.70 12.68
N SER A 35 -4.49 15.03 11.45
CA SER A 35 -5.39 16.13 11.15
C SER A 35 -6.37 15.75 10.05
N GLU A 36 -7.51 16.41 9.96
CA GLU A 36 -8.53 16.10 8.95
C GLU A 36 -7.99 16.22 7.50
N THR A 37 -7.11 17.19 7.24
CA THR A 37 -6.44 17.36 5.94
C THR A 37 -5.44 16.25 5.64
N SER A 38 -4.66 15.82 6.64
CA SER A 38 -3.70 14.72 6.47
C SER A 38 -4.41 13.37 6.35
N ALA A 39 -5.50 13.18 7.10
CA ALA A 39 -6.35 11.99 7.06
C ALA A 39 -6.91 11.75 5.66
N LYS A 40 -7.51 12.77 5.00
CA LYS A 40 -8.01 12.63 3.61
C LYS A 40 -6.92 12.22 2.63
N THR A 41 -5.71 12.73 2.82
CA THR A 41 -4.55 12.39 1.99
C THR A 41 -4.07 10.97 2.28
N ALA A 42 -4.05 10.57 3.54
CA ALA A 42 -3.70 9.23 3.97
C ALA A 42 -4.69 8.19 3.45
N ASP A 43 -6.00 8.44 3.55
CA ASP A 43 -7.07 7.59 3.01
C ASP A 43 -6.89 7.36 1.51
N LYS A 44 -6.65 8.45 0.75
CA LYS A 44 -6.39 8.36 -0.69
C LYS A 44 -5.18 7.48 -0.99
N ARG A 45 -4.06 7.71 -0.31
CA ARG A 45 -2.80 6.96 -0.52
C ARG A 45 -2.91 5.50 -0.10
N VAL A 46 -3.69 5.19 0.93
CA VAL A 46 -4.00 3.81 1.29
C VAL A 46 -4.79 3.14 0.17
N GLY A 47 -5.79 3.82 -0.41
CA GLY A 47 -6.52 3.33 -1.57
C GLY A 47 -5.61 3.05 -2.77
N GLU A 48 -4.70 3.99 -3.09
CA GLU A 48 -3.70 3.81 -4.16
C GLU A 48 -2.75 2.64 -3.87
N MET A 49 -2.32 2.46 -2.61
CA MET A 49 -1.46 1.33 -2.21
C MET A 49 -2.18 0.00 -2.41
N LEU A 50 -3.45 -0.09 -1.99
CA LEU A 50 -4.25 -1.29 -2.18
C LEU A 50 -4.41 -1.60 -3.68
N GLN A 51 -4.64 -0.59 -4.51
CA GLN A 51 -4.71 -0.76 -5.97
C GLN A 51 -3.40 -1.28 -6.57
N LEU A 52 -2.26 -0.78 -6.11
CA LEU A 52 -0.95 -1.28 -6.56
C LEU A 52 -0.74 -2.73 -6.14
N ILE A 53 -1.08 -3.08 -4.90
CA ILE A 53 -0.95 -4.46 -4.40
C ILE A 53 -1.81 -5.42 -5.24
N VAL A 54 -3.08 -5.09 -5.51
CA VAL A 54 -3.95 -5.98 -6.31
C VAL A 54 -3.54 -6.06 -7.79
N ALA A 55 -2.73 -5.12 -8.27
CA ALA A 55 -2.15 -5.14 -9.61
C ALA A 55 -0.85 -5.97 -9.70
N THR A 56 -0.31 -6.44 -8.58
CA THR A 56 0.89 -7.30 -8.56
C THR A 56 0.56 -8.69 -9.10
N ARG A 57 1.57 -9.35 -9.68
CA ARG A 57 1.42 -10.72 -10.21
C ARG A 57 1.08 -11.70 -9.09
N GLU A 58 1.68 -11.52 -7.92
CA GLU A 58 1.43 -12.35 -6.75
C GLU A 58 -0.04 -12.31 -6.35
N TYR A 59 -0.66 -11.13 -6.35
CA TYR A 59 -2.09 -11.02 -6.03
C TYR A 59 -3.01 -11.57 -7.12
N GLN A 60 -2.63 -11.40 -8.40
CA GLN A 60 -3.45 -11.84 -9.53
C GLN A 60 -3.48 -13.35 -9.75
N PHE A 61 -2.45 -14.06 -9.30
CA PHE A 61 -2.26 -15.50 -9.52
C PHE A 61 -2.22 -16.33 -8.22
N ALA A 62 -2.50 -15.71 -7.06
CA ALA A 62 -2.66 -16.37 -5.77
C ALA A 62 -3.96 -17.19 -5.67
#